data_AF-A0AAU6B650-F1
#
_entry.id   AF-A0AAU6B650-F1
#
_cell.length_a   1.000
_cell.length_b   1.000
_cell.length_c   1.000
_cell.angle_alpha   90.00
_cell.angle_beta   90.00
_cell.angle_gamma   90.00
#
_symmetry.space_group_name_H-M   'P 1'
#
loop_
_entity.id
_entity.type
_entity.pdbx_description
1 polymer ?
#
loop_
_entity_poly.entity_id
_entity_poly.type
_entity_poly.pdbx_seq_one_letter_code
_entity_poly.pdbx_strand_id
1 'polypeptide(L)'
;MRTKKVLVALAGALALPLVWTGVAWGHGYTTAPPSRAYNCSIGAVSDCGDIQYEPQSTEGPKGFPGAGPADGQICSAGISRFAQLDDMRGGTWPTVQLTSGGTYTFKWTLTAAHATTSFRYFVTKDGWDPTAPLTRAQLDLTPFLTVPYNGQQPPTSVSHTGTLPSGKSGRHMIVGVWDIADTGNAFYQCADVTF
;
A
#
# COMPACT_ATOMS: atom_id res chain seq x y z
N MET A 1 -69.63 -29.48 -21.02
CA MET A 1 -68.60 -29.59 -19.96
C MET A 1 -67.25 -29.17 -20.55
N ARG A 2 -66.58 -28.21 -19.91
CA ARG A 2 -65.31 -27.59 -20.34
C ARG A 2 -64.14 -28.43 -19.83
N THR A 3 -63.13 -28.69 -20.65
CA THR A 3 -61.78 -29.04 -20.18
C THR A 3 -60.75 -28.25 -20.98
N LYS A 4 -60.23 -27.18 -20.36
CA LYS A 4 -59.09 -26.41 -20.86
C LYS A 4 -57.82 -27.22 -20.62
N LYS A 5 -57.08 -27.56 -21.67
CA LYS A 5 -55.72 -28.13 -21.55
C LYS A 5 -54.76 -26.96 -21.32
N VAL A 6 -54.15 -26.90 -20.13
CA VAL A 6 -53.09 -25.94 -19.79
C VAL A 6 -51.76 -26.61 -20.14
N LEU A 7 -51.05 -26.07 -21.13
CA LEU A 7 -49.66 -26.43 -21.42
C LEU A 7 -48.77 -25.58 -20.52
N VAL A 8 -48.06 -26.24 -19.60
CA VAL A 8 -47.07 -25.63 -18.73
C VAL A 8 -45.78 -25.43 -19.53
N ALA A 9 -45.38 -24.18 -19.75
CA ALA A 9 -44.07 -23.85 -20.28
C ALA A 9 -43.03 -23.90 -19.15
N LEU A 10 -42.11 -24.87 -19.21
CA LEU A 10 -40.93 -24.93 -18.34
C LEU A 10 -39.90 -23.92 -18.85
N ALA A 11 -39.88 -22.72 -18.24
CA ALA A 11 -38.77 -21.78 -18.40
C ALA A 11 -37.62 -22.25 -17.50
N GLY A 12 -36.63 -22.91 -18.09
CA GLY A 12 -35.36 -23.23 -17.41
C GLY A 12 -34.55 -21.96 -17.20
N ALA A 13 -34.53 -21.43 -15.98
CA ALA A 13 -33.63 -20.35 -15.60
C ALA A 13 -32.20 -20.91 -15.49
N LEU A 14 -31.32 -20.57 -16.44
CA LEU A 14 -29.89 -20.71 -16.26
C LEU A 14 -29.46 -19.73 -15.15
N ALA A 15 -29.28 -20.23 -13.94
CA ALA A 15 -28.61 -19.49 -12.87
C ALA A 15 -27.12 -19.44 -13.20
N LEU A 16 -26.68 -18.33 -13.81
CA LEU A 16 -25.26 -17.99 -13.87
C LEU A 16 -24.76 -17.76 -12.42
N PRO A 17 -23.73 -18.46 -11.95
CA PRO A 17 -23.13 -18.14 -10.67
C PRO A 17 -22.51 -16.76 -10.77
N LEU A 18 -23.12 -15.78 -10.10
CA LEU A 18 -22.49 -14.51 -9.77
C LEU A 18 -21.31 -14.84 -8.87
N VAL A 19 -20.12 -14.89 -9.45
CA VAL A 19 -18.88 -14.96 -8.69
C VAL A 19 -18.73 -13.60 -8.02
N TRP A 20 -19.19 -13.50 -6.77
CA TRP A 20 -18.82 -12.39 -5.90
C TRP A 20 -17.33 -12.55 -5.63
N THR A 21 -16.49 -11.81 -6.37
CA THR A 21 -15.14 -11.52 -5.91
C THR A 21 -15.32 -10.64 -4.67
N GLY A 22 -15.35 -11.27 -3.49
CA GLY A 22 -15.34 -10.53 -2.24
C GLY A 22 -14.21 -9.52 -2.32
N VAL A 23 -14.51 -8.25 -2.06
CA VAL A 23 -13.50 -7.25 -1.77
C VAL A 23 -12.72 -7.81 -0.59
N ALA A 24 -11.55 -8.37 -0.87
CA ALA A 24 -10.63 -8.78 0.17
C ALA A 24 -10.08 -7.46 0.73
N TRP A 25 -10.69 -6.99 1.80
CA TRP A 25 -10.28 -5.81 2.52
C TRP A 25 -8.95 -6.11 3.22
N GLY A 26 -7.86 -6.03 2.47
CA GLY A 26 -6.54 -5.92 3.06
C GLY A 26 -6.45 -4.66 3.87
N HIS A 27 -5.70 -4.73 4.96
CA HIS A 27 -5.56 -3.58 5.81
C HIS A 27 -4.27 -3.69 6.60
N GLY A 28 -3.34 -2.76 6.34
CA GLY A 28 -2.12 -2.67 7.11
C GLY A 28 -1.34 -1.39 6.85
N TYR A 29 -0.51 -1.02 7.81
CA TYR A 29 0.33 0.17 7.76
C TYR A 29 1.67 -0.05 8.44
N THR A 30 2.69 0.75 8.08
CA THR A 30 4.01 0.67 8.71
C THR A 30 4.09 1.54 9.96
N THR A 31 4.62 0.96 11.03
CA THR A 31 4.91 1.66 12.29
C THR A 31 6.41 1.91 12.51
N ALA A 32 7.27 1.21 11.76
CA ALA A 32 8.71 1.45 11.72
C ALA A 32 9.23 1.31 10.27
N PRO A 33 9.74 2.40 9.65
CA PRO A 33 9.47 3.78 10.07
C PRO A 33 7.95 4.07 10.03
N PRO A 34 7.45 5.02 10.85
CA PRO A 34 6.08 5.49 10.78
C PRO A 34 5.73 5.97 9.38
N SER A 35 4.68 5.40 8.76
CA SER A 35 4.19 5.93 7.49
C SER A 35 3.50 7.29 7.67
N ARG A 36 3.31 8.01 6.56
CA ARG A 36 2.45 9.21 6.52
C ARG A 36 1.05 8.93 7.03
N ALA A 37 0.43 7.84 6.56
CA ALA A 37 -0.90 7.42 7.00
C ALA A 37 -0.93 7.17 8.51
N TYR A 38 0.07 6.47 9.06
CA TYR A 38 0.17 6.23 10.50
C TYR A 38 0.41 7.53 11.30
N ASN A 39 1.30 8.41 10.84
CA ASN A 39 1.54 9.72 11.45
C ASN A 39 0.26 10.59 11.50
N CYS A 40 -0.56 10.53 10.47
CA CYS A 40 -1.89 11.16 10.47
C CYS A 40 -2.79 10.55 11.55
N SER A 41 -2.82 9.21 11.65
CA SER A 41 -3.71 8.54 12.60
C SER A 41 -3.39 8.76 14.07
N ILE A 42 -2.13 9.03 14.40
CA ILE A 42 -1.69 9.32 15.77
C ILE A 42 -1.67 10.82 16.08
N GLY A 43 -2.11 11.67 15.14
CA GLY A 43 -2.12 13.13 15.32
C GLY A 43 -0.74 13.80 15.26
N ALA A 44 0.30 13.11 14.78
CA ALA A 44 1.62 13.70 14.56
C ALA A 44 1.62 14.66 13.36
N VAL A 45 0.65 14.51 12.45
CA VAL A 45 0.41 15.39 11.31
C VAL A 45 -1.08 15.69 11.23
N SER A 46 -1.44 16.97 11.12
CA SER A 46 -2.83 17.44 10.96
C SER A 46 -3.28 17.45 9.50
N ASP A 47 -4.55 17.78 9.26
CA ASP A 47 -5.07 18.08 7.91
C ASP A 47 -4.90 16.91 6.92
N CYS A 48 -5.04 15.68 7.40
CA CYS A 48 -4.86 14.48 6.58
C CYS A 48 -6.12 13.99 5.88
N GLY A 49 -7.29 14.59 6.15
CA GLY A 49 -8.57 14.08 5.65
C GLY A 49 -8.90 12.70 6.23
N ASP A 50 -9.60 11.86 5.46
CA ASP A 50 -10.17 10.61 5.96
C ASP A 50 -9.13 9.60 6.44
N ILE A 51 -7.92 9.59 5.87
CA ILE A 51 -6.89 8.58 6.19
C ILE A 51 -6.50 8.58 7.67
N GLN A 52 -6.66 9.70 8.38
CA GLN A 52 -6.37 9.77 9.81
C GLN A 52 -7.21 8.77 10.64
N TYR A 53 -8.36 8.32 10.13
CA TYR A 53 -9.22 7.34 10.82
C TYR A 53 -8.95 5.89 10.40
N GLU A 54 -8.19 5.68 9.33
CA GLU A 54 -7.99 4.36 8.73
C GLU A 54 -6.63 4.25 8.03
N PRO A 55 -5.51 4.37 8.78
CA PRO A 55 -4.16 4.32 8.21
C PRO A 55 -3.87 3.03 7.43
N GLN A 56 -4.61 1.98 7.73
CA GLN A 56 -4.54 0.66 7.11
C GLN A 56 -5.07 0.57 5.67
N SER A 57 -5.76 1.60 5.16
CA SER A 57 -6.64 1.48 3.98
C SER A 57 -6.05 1.98 2.66
N THR A 58 -4.74 2.26 2.56
CA THR A 58 -4.08 2.70 1.31
C THR A 58 -3.92 1.56 0.30
N GLU A 59 -5.05 1.02 -0.15
CA GLU A 59 -5.17 -0.09 -1.09
C GLU A 59 -5.30 0.41 -2.54
N GLY A 60 -4.41 -0.03 -3.41
CA GLY A 60 -4.47 0.29 -4.83
C GLY A 60 -4.13 -0.91 -5.70
N PRO A 61 -4.15 -0.77 -7.03
CA PRO A 61 -3.77 -1.85 -7.94
C PRO A 61 -2.34 -2.32 -7.66
N LYS A 62 -2.07 -3.62 -7.74
CA LYS A 62 -0.71 -4.18 -7.60
C LYS A 62 0.11 -4.06 -8.88
N GLY A 63 1.35 -4.55 -8.84
CA GLY A 63 2.24 -4.59 -10.01
C GLY A 63 3.14 -3.36 -10.15
N PHE A 64 3.21 -2.52 -9.12
CA PHE A 64 4.22 -1.46 -9.02
C PHE A 64 5.64 -2.04 -9.22
N PRO A 65 6.54 -1.40 -9.98
CA PRO A 65 6.37 -0.11 -10.65
C PRO A 65 5.83 -0.17 -12.09
N GLY A 66 5.71 -1.36 -12.70
CA GLY A 66 5.22 -1.50 -14.09
C GLY A 66 3.73 -1.21 -14.26
N ALA A 67 2.96 -1.35 -13.17
CA ALA A 67 1.57 -0.96 -13.02
C ALA A 67 1.38 -0.24 -11.68
N GLY A 68 0.20 -0.35 -11.06
CA GLY A 68 -0.10 0.27 -9.77
C GLY A 68 -0.53 1.74 -9.86
N PRO A 69 -0.53 2.48 -8.74
CA PRO A 69 -0.95 3.88 -8.68
C PRO A 69 -0.17 4.78 -9.64
N ALA A 70 -0.82 5.81 -10.17
CA ALA A 70 -0.19 6.79 -11.05
C ALA A 70 0.94 7.56 -10.34
N ASP A 71 1.85 8.11 -11.14
CA ASP A 71 2.85 9.07 -10.64
C ASP A 71 2.14 10.28 -9.99
N GLY A 72 2.67 10.74 -8.87
CA GLY A 72 2.03 11.75 -8.01
C GLY A 72 0.90 11.22 -7.13
N GLN A 73 0.58 9.92 -7.19
CA GLN A 73 -0.49 9.29 -6.40
C GLN A 73 -0.04 7.99 -5.71
N ILE A 74 1.27 7.80 -5.53
CA ILE A 74 1.84 6.57 -4.98
C ILE A 74 1.49 6.43 -3.50
N CYS A 75 1.49 7.51 -2.73
CA CYS A 75 1.29 7.46 -1.28
C CYS A 75 -0.17 7.34 -0.89
N SER A 76 -1.10 7.88 -1.70
CA SER A 76 -2.54 7.65 -1.57
C SER A 76 -3.01 6.32 -2.15
N ALA A 77 -2.12 5.56 -2.81
CA ALA A 77 -2.47 4.40 -3.61
C ALA A 77 -3.46 4.69 -4.77
N GLY A 78 -3.55 5.96 -5.22
CA GLY A 78 -4.52 6.40 -6.23
C GLY A 78 -5.91 6.72 -5.68
N ILE A 79 -6.09 6.70 -4.35
CA ILE A 79 -7.37 6.96 -3.71
C ILE A 79 -7.54 8.47 -3.49
N SER A 80 -8.49 9.08 -4.19
CA SER A 80 -8.71 10.54 -4.15
C SER A 80 -9.01 11.10 -2.76
N ARG A 81 -9.73 10.36 -1.91
CA ARG A 81 -10.04 10.79 -0.54
C ARG A 81 -8.82 10.76 0.41
N PHE A 82 -7.69 10.23 -0.05
CA PHE A 82 -6.41 10.17 0.67
C PHE A 82 -5.32 11.04 0.00
N ALA A 83 -5.69 11.93 -0.91
CA ALA A 83 -4.75 12.75 -1.69
C ALA A 83 -3.81 13.61 -0.82
N GLN A 84 -4.17 13.87 0.44
CA GLN A 84 -3.33 14.56 1.41
C GLN A 84 -2.00 13.83 1.69
N LEU A 85 -1.94 12.51 1.46
CA LEU A 85 -0.71 11.72 1.58
C LEU A 85 0.28 12.01 0.45
N ASP A 86 -0.20 12.46 -0.71
CA ASP A 86 0.64 12.78 -1.88
C ASP A 86 1.16 14.22 -1.85
N ASP A 87 0.51 15.09 -1.05
CA ASP A 87 1.00 16.44 -0.79
C ASP A 87 2.33 16.36 -0.02
N MET A 88 3.38 16.95 -0.59
CA MET A 88 4.70 16.97 0.03
C MET A 88 4.81 17.96 1.20
N ARG A 89 3.85 18.87 1.36
CA ARG A 89 3.80 19.89 2.43
C ARG A 89 5.11 20.68 2.55
N GLY A 90 5.71 21.02 1.41
CA GLY A 90 7.02 21.68 1.37
C GLY A 90 8.17 20.86 1.99
N GLY A 91 8.04 19.53 2.06
CA GLY A 91 9.03 18.64 2.64
C GLY A 91 9.03 18.61 4.18
N THR A 92 7.91 18.93 4.82
CA THR A 92 7.82 19.07 6.29
C THR A 92 7.26 17.85 7.02
N TRP A 93 6.94 16.77 6.31
CA TRP A 93 6.53 15.51 6.93
C TRP A 93 7.57 15.02 7.97
N PRO A 94 7.16 14.52 9.15
CA PRO A 94 8.07 14.03 10.18
C PRO A 94 8.98 12.92 9.65
N THR A 95 10.27 12.99 9.98
CA THR A 95 11.27 12.00 9.55
C THR A 95 11.80 11.18 10.72
N VAL A 96 12.14 9.93 10.44
CA VAL A 96 13.03 9.14 11.32
C VAL A 96 14.46 9.17 10.78
N GLN A 97 15.42 9.40 11.67
CA GLN A 97 16.84 9.28 11.31
C GLN A 97 17.19 7.80 11.11
N LEU A 98 17.75 7.48 9.95
CA LEU A 98 18.27 6.18 9.59
C LEU A 98 19.78 6.27 9.33
N THR A 99 20.46 5.12 9.37
CA THR A 99 21.88 5.04 9.04
C THR A 99 22.03 4.46 7.64
N SER A 100 22.63 5.23 6.73
CA SER A 100 22.93 4.80 5.37
C SER A 100 23.82 3.56 5.38
N GLY A 101 23.46 2.52 4.60
CA GLY A 101 24.13 1.21 4.63
C GLY A 101 23.92 0.39 5.91
N GLY A 102 23.16 0.91 6.88
CA GLY A 102 22.90 0.26 8.16
C GLY A 102 21.80 -0.79 8.10
N THR A 103 21.72 -1.63 9.14
CA THR A 103 20.61 -2.56 9.33
C THR A 103 19.42 -1.86 9.96
N TYR A 104 18.22 -2.11 9.45
CA TYR A 104 16.97 -1.59 10.01
C TYR A 104 15.88 -2.66 10.02
N THR A 105 14.99 -2.59 11.02
CA THR A 105 13.84 -3.49 11.14
C THR A 105 12.56 -2.74 10.84
N PHE A 106 11.98 -3.03 9.68
CA PHE A 106 10.68 -2.53 9.26
C PHE A 106 9.56 -3.26 9.99
N LYS A 107 8.52 -2.53 10.41
CA LYS A 107 7.37 -3.11 11.10
C LYS A 107 6.07 -2.73 10.44
N TRP A 108 5.21 -3.72 10.22
CA TRP A 108 3.83 -3.54 9.80
C TRP A 108 2.87 -3.99 10.89
N THR A 109 1.78 -3.24 11.03
CA THR A 109 0.58 -3.67 11.75
C THR A 109 -0.49 -3.98 10.71
N LEU A 110 -1.01 -5.21 10.72
CA LEU A 110 -2.08 -5.66 9.83
C LEU A 110 -3.37 -5.83 10.63
N THR A 111 -4.40 -5.05 10.32
CA THR A 111 -5.71 -5.20 10.97
C THR A 111 -6.54 -6.30 10.33
N ALA A 112 -6.21 -6.65 9.08
CA ALA A 112 -6.68 -7.85 8.39
C ALA A 112 -5.51 -8.44 7.60
N ALA A 113 -4.98 -9.59 8.03
CA ALA A 113 -3.90 -10.28 7.33
C ALA A 113 -4.46 -11.10 6.15
N HIS A 114 -3.84 -11.00 4.97
CA HIS A 114 -4.24 -11.70 3.74
C HIS A 114 -3.16 -12.62 3.21
N ALA A 115 -3.55 -13.57 2.36
CA ALA A 115 -2.60 -14.34 1.56
C ALA A 115 -1.66 -13.38 0.82
N THR A 116 -0.36 -13.49 1.07
CA THR A 116 0.60 -12.45 0.67
C THR A 116 1.57 -12.98 -0.39
N THR A 117 1.76 -12.21 -1.47
CA THR A 117 2.83 -12.47 -2.43
C THR A 117 4.17 -12.06 -1.82
N SER A 118 4.29 -10.80 -1.44
CA SER A 118 5.52 -10.26 -0.87
C SER A 118 5.30 -8.92 -0.16
N PHE A 119 6.31 -8.53 0.62
CA PHE A 119 6.54 -7.15 1.02
C PHE A 119 7.78 -6.63 0.29
N ARG A 120 7.70 -5.44 -0.28
CA ARG A 120 8.78 -4.81 -1.06
C ARG A 120 9.03 -3.40 -0.57
N TYR A 121 10.29 -2.98 -0.57
CA TYR A 121 10.70 -1.68 -0.08
C TYR A 121 11.54 -0.96 -1.14
N PHE A 122 11.10 0.23 -1.52
CA PHE A 122 11.77 1.11 -2.46
C PHE A 122 12.22 2.36 -1.73
N VAL A 123 13.21 3.06 -2.28
CA VAL A 123 13.66 4.35 -1.74
C VAL A 123 13.86 5.34 -2.88
N THR A 124 13.68 6.61 -2.57
CA THR A 124 14.04 7.71 -3.48
C THR A 124 15.54 7.72 -3.84
N LYS A 125 15.85 8.16 -5.05
CA LYS A 125 17.22 8.38 -5.55
C LYS A 125 17.89 9.54 -4.81
N ASP A 126 19.22 9.58 -4.85
CA ASP A 126 19.95 10.79 -4.46
C ASP A 126 19.65 11.92 -5.45
N GLY A 127 19.46 13.13 -4.94
CA GLY A 127 19.06 14.30 -5.73
C GLY A 127 17.59 14.32 -6.17
N TRP A 128 16.72 13.47 -5.61
CA TRP A 128 15.27 13.62 -5.78
C TRP A 128 14.78 14.96 -5.18
N ASP A 129 13.63 15.45 -5.64
CA ASP A 129 13.03 16.68 -5.13
C ASP A 129 12.01 16.34 -4.02
N PRO A 130 12.32 16.59 -2.74
CA PRO A 130 11.42 16.27 -1.63
C PRO A 130 10.22 17.22 -1.52
N THR A 131 10.10 18.20 -2.41
CA THR A 131 8.99 19.16 -2.46
C THR A 131 8.02 18.90 -3.61
N ALA A 132 8.39 18.05 -4.57
CA ALA A 132 7.55 17.66 -5.70
C ALA A 132 6.83 16.32 -5.44
N PRO A 133 5.62 16.11 -6.02
CA PRO A 133 4.91 14.84 -5.89
C PRO A 133 5.79 13.65 -6.28
N LEU A 134 5.69 12.56 -5.50
CA LEU A 134 6.52 11.37 -5.73
C LEU A 134 6.16 10.70 -7.06
N THR A 135 7.17 10.43 -7.87
CA THR A 135 7.04 9.74 -9.17
C THR A 135 8.01 8.57 -9.25
N ARG A 136 7.77 7.63 -10.17
CA ARG A 136 8.72 6.56 -10.48
C ARG A 136 10.10 7.08 -10.89
N ALA A 137 10.17 8.24 -11.55
CA ALA A 137 11.43 8.85 -11.95
C ALA A 137 12.34 9.19 -10.75
N GLN A 138 11.74 9.49 -9.60
CA GLN A 138 12.42 9.86 -8.36
C GLN A 138 12.79 8.65 -7.48
N LEU A 139 12.33 7.43 -7.83
CA LEU A 139 12.56 6.21 -7.05
C LEU A 139 13.62 5.31 -7.66
N ASP A 140 14.43 4.67 -6.82
CA ASP A 140 15.14 3.46 -7.17
C ASP A 140 14.09 2.34 -7.35
N LEU A 141 13.79 2.02 -8.62
CA LEU A 141 12.69 1.11 -8.99
C LEU A 141 13.01 -0.38 -8.74
N THR A 142 14.25 -0.69 -8.35
CA THR A 142 14.61 -2.00 -7.81
C THR A 142 14.43 -1.95 -6.30
N PRO A 143 13.56 -2.79 -5.71
CA PRO A 143 13.39 -2.78 -4.26
C PRO A 143 14.68 -3.20 -3.58
N PHE A 144 15.13 -2.43 -2.58
CA PHE A 144 16.33 -2.77 -1.82
C PHE A 144 16.10 -3.92 -0.83
N LEU A 145 14.83 -4.20 -0.50
CA LEU A 145 14.42 -5.35 0.28
C LEU A 145 13.13 -5.93 -0.32
N THR A 146 13.13 -7.25 -0.52
CA THR A 146 11.93 -8.03 -0.87
C THR A 146 11.82 -9.21 0.09
N VAL A 147 10.67 -9.36 0.73
CA VAL A 147 10.35 -10.48 1.62
C VAL A 147 9.21 -11.28 1.00
N PRO A 148 9.49 -12.43 0.36
CA PRO A 148 8.46 -13.26 -0.25
C PRO A 148 7.65 -14.01 0.81
N TYR A 149 6.36 -14.23 0.55
CA TYR A 149 5.46 -14.98 1.43
C TYR A 149 4.79 -16.18 0.74
N ASN A 150 4.98 -16.37 -0.57
CA ASN A 150 4.51 -17.55 -1.32
C ASN A 150 3.02 -17.86 -1.13
N GLY A 151 2.17 -16.82 -0.99
CA GLY A 151 0.73 -16.95 -0.78
C GLY A 151 0.33 -17.27 0.67
N GLN A 152 1.28 -17.38 1.61
CA GLN A 152 0.96 -17.58 3.02
C GLN A 152 0.37 -16.31 3.64
N GLN A 153 -0.44 -16.48 4.67
CA GLN A 153 -0.96 -15.38 5.47
C GLN A 153 0.07 -14.99 6.55
N PRO A 154 0.48 -13.71 6.64
CA PRO A 154 1.38 -13.23 7.67
C PRO A 154 0.71 -13.13 9.04
N PRO A 155 1.48 -13.08 10.14
CA PRO A 155 0.96 -12.65 11.43
C PRO A 155 0.48 -11.19 11.36
N THR A 156 -0.36 -10.77 12.31
CA THR A 156 -0.88 -9.39 12.37
C THR A 156 0.19 -8.36 12.74
N SER A 157 1.30 -8.79 13.34
CA SER A 157 2.50 -7.98 13.56
C SER A 157 3.64 -8.57 12.75
N VAL A 158 4.11 -7.84 11.76
CA VAL A 158 5.14 -8.30 10.83
C VAL A 158 6.41 -7.48 11.03
N SER A 159 7.55 -8.15 11.08
CA SER A 159 8.87 -7.51 11.16
C SER A 159 9.79 -8.02 10.05
N HIS A 160 10.43 -7.10 9.35
CA HIS A 160 11.40 -7.41 8.29
C HIS A 160 12.70 -6.68 8.57
N THR A 161 13.78 -7.42 8.81
CA THR A 161 15.11 -6.83 8.96
C THR A 161 15.85 -6.88 7.64
N GLY A 162 16.43 -5.76 7.24
CA GLY A 162 17.22 -5.65 6.02
C GLY A 162 18.26 -4.54 6.10
N THR A 163 19.16 -4.54 5.11
CA THR A 163 20.18 -3.51 4.95
C THR A 163 19.60 -2.35 4.14
N LEU A 164 19.67 -1.14 4.69
CA LEU A 164 19.31 0.08 3.98
C LEU A 164 20.35 0.36 2.88
N PRO A 165 19.96 1.01 1.77
CA PRO A 165 20.91 1.39 0.73
C PRO A 165 22.03 2.28 1.28
N SER A 166 23.26 2.02 0.84
CA SER A 166 24.42 2.86 1.12
C SER A 166 24.43 4.10 0.25
N GLY A 167 25.15 5.15 0.68
CA GLY A 167 25.34 6.37 -0.11
C GLY A 167 24.18 7.37 -0.03
N LYS A 168 23.06 7.01 0.59
CA LYS A 168 21.93 7.91 0.87
C LYS A 168 22.33 8.99 1.87
N SER A 169 21.83 10.20 1.67
CA SER A 169 22.06 11.35 2.57
C SER A 169 20.90 12.34 2.51
N GLY A 170 20.54 12.92 3.66
CA GLY A 170 19.46 13.90 3.73
C GLY A 170 18.08 13.25 3.67
N ARG A 171 17.06 14.05 3.32
CA ARG A 171 15.68 13.60 3.30
C ARG A 171 15.46 12.60 2.17
N HIS A 172 14.84 11.48 2.49
CA HIS A 172 14.38 10.47 1.54
C HIS A 172 12.98 9.98 1.90
N MET A 173 12.36 9.29 0.96
CA MET A 173 11.13 8.55 1.20
C MET A 173 11.35 7.07 0.94
N ILE A 174 10.91 6.24 1.88
CA ILE A 174 10.79 4.79 1.70
C ILE A 174 9.33 4.47 1.35
N VAL A 175 9.14 3.70 0.28
CA VAL A 175 7.83 3.19 -0.12
C VAL A 175 7.78 1.70 0.20
N GLY A 176 6.97 1.35 1.20
CA GLY A 176 6.60 -0.03 1.49
C GLY A 176 5.41 -0.46 0.65
N VAL A 177 5.53 -1.58 -0.06
CA VAL A 177 4.47 -2.19 -0.86
C VAL A 177 4.19 -3.59 -0.34
N TRP A 178 2.94 -3.87 0.03
CA TRP A 178 2.48 -5.19 0.42
C TRP A 178 1.59 -5.76 -0.68
N ASP A 179 2.09 -6.71 -1.46
CA ASP A 179 1.39 -7.33 -2.57
C ASP A 179 0.53 -8.51 -2.10
N ILE A 180 -0.77 -8.44 -2.37
CA ILE A 180 -1.73 -9.49 -2.01
C ILE A 180 -1.75 -10.59 -3.09
N ALA A 181 -1.75 -11.84 -2.65
CA ALA A 181 -1.58 -13.00 -3.53
C ALA A 181 -2.82 -13.29 -4.37
N ASP A 182 -3.99 -13.29 -3.75
CA ASP A 182 -5.26 -13.74 -4.30
C ASP A 182 -6.16 -12.60 -4.82
N THR A 183 -5.63 -11.38 -4.93
CA THR A 183 -6.34 -10.21 -5.45
C THR A 183 -5.54 -9.45 -6.51
N GLY A 184 -6.15 -8.43 -7.13
CA GLY A 184 -5.45 -7.47 -7.99
C GLY A 184 -4.77 -6.32 -7.24
N ASN A 185 -4.72 -6.35 -5.90
CA ASN A 185 -4.43 -5.18 -5.07
C ASN A 185 -3.11 -5.31 -4.28
N ALA A 186 -2.61 -4.15 -3.85
CA ALA A 186 -1.47 -3.99 -2.95
C ALA A 186 -1.69 -2.80 -2.02
N PHE A 187 -1.02 -2.81 -0.86
CA PHE A 187 -1.02 -1.69 0.09
C PHE A 187 0.24 -0.87 -0.04
N TYR A 188 0.10 0.46 -0.06
CA TYR A 188 1.19 1.39 -0.26
C TYR A 188 1.40 2.26 0.98
N GLN A 189 2.61 2.23 1.55
CA GLN A 189 2.95 2.96 2.76
C GLN A 189 4.22 3.79 2.53
N CYS A 190 4.05 5.10 2.37
CA CYS A 190 5.15 6.05 2.27
C CYS A 190 5.61 6.47 3.67
N ALA A 191 6.92 6.44 3.92
CA ALA A 191 7.52 6.92 5.15
C ALA A 191 8.67 7.88 4.85
N ASP A 192 8.63 9.06 5.45
CA ASP A 192 9.69 10.05 5.35
C ASP A 192 10.82 9.72 6.34
N VAL A 193 12.05 9.80 5.86
CA VAL A 193 13.26 9.47 6.63
C VAL A 193 14.37 10.46 6.31
N THR A 194 15.36 10.53 7.19
CA THR A 194 16.60 11.29 6.96
C THR A 194 17.78 10.34 7.14
N PHE A 195 18.69 10.33 6.17
CA PHE A 195 19.93 9.56 6.19
C PHE A 195 21.13 10.42 6.57
#